data_AF-A0A316E3L3-F1
#
_entry.id   AF-A0A316E3L3-F1
#
_cell.length_a   1.000
_cell.length_b   1.000
_cell.length_c   1.000
_cell.angle_alpha   90.00
_cell.angle_beta   90.00
_cell.angle_gamma   90.00
#
_symmetry.space_group_name_H-M   'P 1'
#
loop_
_entity.id
_entity.type
_entity.pdbx_description
1 polymer ?
#
loop_
_entity_poly.entity_id
_entity_poly.type
_entity_poly.pdbx_seq_one_letter_code
_entity_poly.pdbx_strand_id
1 'polypeptide(L)'
;MAKNVSKKQNRESSTYRPNRGVFAFFDRVFNMDKILGGVFPASQLRYIVWISGLIVIYIISSLNAESLIHKIDKMKAEVEEARADYTTQKADFMKAGKQSEIIKRVEPMGLQENKTPPTKIVVSE
;
A
#
# COMPACT_ATOMS: atom_id res chain seq x y z
N MET A 1 -89.88 13.32 2.65
CA MET A 1 -88.86 12.26 2.86
C MET A 1 -87.58 12.69 2.17
N ALA A 2 -86.52 12.97 2.91
CA ALA A 2 -85.18 13.17 2.37
C ALA A 2 -84.26 12.14 3.04
N LYS A 3 -83.78 11.15 2.29
CA LYS A 3 -82.70 10.27 2.72
C LYS A 3 -81.41 10.75 2.08
N ASN A 4 -80.61 11.42 2.91
CA ASN A 4 -79.23 11.75 2.63
C ASN A 4 -78.38 10.46 2.78
N VAL A 5 -77.76 10.01 1.71
CA VAL A 5 -76.82 8.87 1.73
C VAL A 5 -75.39 9.40 1.67
N SER A 6 -74.80 9.50 2.85
CA SER A 6 -73.37 9.66 3.03
C SER A 6 -72.62 8.40 2.64
N LYS A 7 -71.38 8.61 2.16
CA LYS A 7 -70.23 7.72 2.31
C LYS A 7 -70.02 6.65 1.23
N LYS A 8 -69.13 6.97 0.29
CA LYS A 8 -68.00 6.10 -0.08
C LYS A 8 -66.96 6.90 -0.87
N GLN A 9 -66.20 7.72 -0.15
CA GLN A 9 -64.94 8.23 -0.65
C GLN A 9 -63.90 7.11 -0.46
N ASN A 10 -63.70 6.30 -1.51
CA ASN A 10 -62.62 5.31 -1.55
C ASN A 10 -61.34 6.05 -1.97
N ARG A 11 -60.47 6.36 -1.00
CA ARG A 11 -59.18 7.03 -1.24
C ARG A 11 -58.08 5.98 -1.44
N GLU A 12 -57.50 6.03 -2.63
CA GLU A 12 -56.06 5.88 -2.91
C GLU A 12 -55.36 4.61 -2.42
N SER A 13 -55.22 3.63 -3.32
CA SER A 13 -54.09 2.69 -3.29
C SER A 13 -52.80 3.47 -3.57
N SER A 14 -51.99 3.74 -2.54
CA SER A 14 -50.67 4.34 -2.72
C SER A 14 -49.79 3.38 -3.51
N THR A 15 -49.68 3.62 -4.82
CA THR A 15 -48.70 2.98 -5.68
C THR A 15 -47.31 3.30 -5.12
N TYR A 16 -46.65 2.30 -4.51
CA TYR A 16 -45.22 2.38 -4.21
C TYR A 16 -44.50 2.57 -5.55
N ARG A 17 -44.10 3.81 -5.84
CA ARG A 17 -43.28 4.13 -7.01
C ARG A 17 -41.84 3.81 -6.62
N PRO A 18 -41.24 2.72 -7.13
CA PRO A 18 -39.86 2.43 -6.82
C PRO A 18 -39.01 3.53 -7.43
N ASN A 19 -38.37 4.33 -6.57
CA ASN A 19 -37.41 5.32 -7.03
C ASN A 19 -36.23 4.55 -7.62
N ARG A 20 -35.87 4.80 -8.90
CA ARG A 20 -34.79 4.10 -9.63
C ARG A 20 -33.40 4.54 -9.14
N GLY A 21 -33.16 4.47 -7.84
CA GLY A 21 -31.90 4.80 -7.21
C GLY A 21 -31.23 3.58 -6.60
N VAL A 22 -30.07 3.82 -5.99
CA VAL A 22 -29.28 2.81 -5.26
C VAL A 22 -30.13 2.03 -4.25
N PHE A 23 -31.12 2.66 -3.62
CA PHE A 23 -32.05 2.01 -2.69
C PHE A 23 -32.86 0.86 -3.32
N ALA A 24 -33.32 0.99 -4.57
CA ALA A 24 -34.06 -0.08 -5.24
C ALA A 24 -33.19 -1.29 -5.61
N PHE A 25 -31.88 -1.09 -5.77
CA PHE A 25 -30.92 -2.18 -5.94
C PHE A 25 -30.69 -2.91 -4.62
N PHE A 26 -30.53 -2.16 -3.52
CA PHE A 26 -30.40 -2.75 -2.18
C PHE A 26 -31.65 -3.57 -1.79
N ASP A 27 -32.86 -3.07 -2.02
CA ASP A 27 -34.09 -3.80 -1.71
C ASP A 27 -34.20 -5.13 -2.51
N ARG A 28 -33.73 -5.15 -3.76
CA ARG A 28 -33.73 -6.35 -4.61
C ARG A 28 -32.69 -7.38 -4.18
N VAL A 29 -31.50 -6.94 -3.77
CA VAL A 29 -30.42 -7.83 -3.31
C VAL A 29 -30.75 -8.40 -1.92
N PHE A 30 -31.34 -7.59 -1.04
CA PHE A 30 -31.58 -7.98 0.35
C PHE A 30 -32.97 -8.56 0.65
N ASN A 31 -33.93 -8.56 -0.31
CA ASN A 31 -35.30 -9.08 -0.15
C ASN A 31 -35.88 -8.82 1.27
N MET A 32 -35.73 -7.58 1.74
CA MET A 32 -35.97 -7.22 3.14
C MET A 32 -37.40 -7.52 3.58
N ASP A 33 -38.36 -7.41 2.66
CA ASP A 33 -39.78 -7.70 2.93
C ASP A 33 -40.05 -9.15 3.37
N LYS A 34 -39.23 -10.11 2.91
CA LYS A 34 -39.48 -11.55 3.14
C LYS A 34 -38.66 -12.13 4.29
N ILE A 35 -37.49 -11.55 4.56
CA ILE A 35 -36.60 -11.98 5.64
C ILE A 35 -36.99 -11.34 6.98
N LEU A 36 -37.60 -10.15 6.97
CA LEU A 36 -37.74 -9.34 8.18
C LEU A 36 -39.16 -9.22 8.73
N GLY A 37 -40.19 -9.73 8.03
CA GLY A 37 -41.50 -10.10 8.62
C GLY A 37 -42.22 -9.07 9.51
N GLY A 38 -41.86 -7.78 9.44
CA GLY A 38 -42.36 -6.75 10.35
C GLY A 38 -41.51 -5.48 10.37
N VAL A 39 -42.07 -4.43 10.96
CA VAL A 39 -41.53 -3.06 10.99
C VAL A 39 -40.17 -3.06 11.71
N PHE A 40 -39.12 -2.68 10.99
CA PHE A 40 -37.76 -2.62 11.51
C PHE A 40 -37.67 -1.57 12.63
N PRO A 41 -37.22 -1.90 13.86
CA PRO A 41 -37.00 -0.88 14.86
C PRO A 41 -35.74 -0.08 14.46
N ALA A 42 -35.89 1.24 14.32
CA ALA A 42 -34.85 2.13 13.82
C ALA A 42 -33.52 2.06 14.61
N SER A 43 -33.55 1.53 15.82
CA SER A 43 -32.36 1.31 16.66
C SER A 43 -31.39 0.27 16.08
N GLN A 44 -31.85 -0.87 15.54
CA GLN A 44 -30.96 -1.89 14.98
C GLN A 44 -30.32 -1.45 13.66
N LEU A 45 -31.00 -0.63 12.85
CA LEU A 45 -30.44 -0.09 11.59
C LEU A 45 -29.16 0.69 11.84
N ARG A 46 -29.10 1.48 12.93
CA ARG A 46 -27.91 2.25 13.30
C ARG A 46 -26.69 1.34 13.50
N TYR A 47 -26.87 0.22 14.20
CA TYR A 47 -25.78 -0.73 14.45
C TYR A 47 -25.34 -1.47 13.18
N ILE A 48 -26.27 -1.85 12.31
CA ILE A 48 -25.96 -2.53 11.04
C ILE A 48 -25.18 -1.62 10.11
N VAL A 49 -25.60 -0.36 9.97
CA VAL A 49 -24.88 0.65 9.18
C VAL A 49 -23.49 0.90 9.77
N TRP A 50 -23.37 0.96 11.10
CA TRP A 50 -22.08 1.11 11.77
C TRP A 50 -21.11 -0.03 11.44
N ILE A 51 -21.55 -1.29 11.58
CA ILE A 51 -20.71 -2.46 11.28
C ILE A 51 -20.40 -2.54 9.79
N SER A 52 -21.38 -2.27 8.92
CA SER A 52 -21.17 -2.23 7.47
C SER A 52 -20.10 -1.20 7.08
N GLY A 53 -20.10 -0.03 7.71
CA GLY A 53 -19.05 0.98 7.53
C GLY A 53 -17.66 0.45 7.92
N LEU A 54 -17.55 -0.25 9.06
CA LEU A 54 -16.28 -0.87 9.48
C LEU A 54 -15.79 -1.94 8.50
N ILE A 55 -16.70 -2.74 7.93
CA ILE A 55 -16.36 -3.75 6.91
C ILE A 55 -15.80 -3.07 5.66
N VAL A 56 -16.39 -1.96 5.21
CA VAL A 56 -15.88 -1.21 4.05
C VAL A 56 -14.47 -0.67 4.32
N ILE A 57 -14.24 -0.07 5.49
CA ILE A 57 -12.92 0.42 5.90
C ILE A 57 -11.91 -0.73 5.92
N TYR A 58 -12.30 -1.89 6.45
CA TYR A 58 -11.46 -3.08 6.48
C TYR A 58 -11.05 -3.55 5.08
N ILE A 59 -11.99 -3.64 4.14
CA ILE A 59 -11.71 -4.05 2.75
C ILE A 59 -10.73 -3.07 2.10
N ILE A 60 -10.95 -1.76 2.25
CA ILE A 60 -10.06 -0.73 1.72
C ILE A 60 -8.65 -0.87 2.31
N SER A 61 -8.55 -1.08 3.63
CA SER A 61 -7.26 -1.28 4.30
C SER A 61 -6.54 -2.53 3.80
N SER A 62 -7.26 -3.63 3.60
CA SER A 62 -6.70 -4.91 3.14
C SER A 62 -6.12 -4.79 1.73
N LEU A 63 -6.83 -4.13 0.81
CA LEU A 63 -6.36 -3.90 -0.56
C LEU A 63 -5.08 -3.06 -0.60
N ASN A 64 -4.99 -2.04 0.26
CA ASN A 64 -3.78 -1.23 0.35
C ASN A 64 -2.60 -2.05 0.87
N ALA A 65 -2.80 -2.86 1.91
CA ALA A 65 -1.73 -3.68 2.50
C ALA A 65 -1.03 -4.59 1.48
N GLU A 66 -1.77 -5.21 0.58
CA GLU A 66 -1.22 -6.06 -0.48
C GLU A 66 -0.28 -5.29 -1.42
N SER A 67 -0.70 -4.10 -1.86
CA SER A 67 0.12 -3.24 -2.71
C SER A 67 1.39 -2.73 -2.00
N LEU A 68 1.31 -2.47 -0.69
CA LEU A 68 2.46 -2.07 0.11
C LEU A 68 3.48 -3.19 0.24
N ILE A 69 3.05 -4.44 0.45
CA ILE A 69 3.94 -5.59 0.56
C ILE A 69 4.76 -5.77 -0.72
N HIS A 70 4.09 -5.74 -1.88
CA HIS A 70 4.80 -5.84 -3.16
C HIS A 70 5.82 -4.71 -3.37
N LYS A 71 5.47 -3.49 -2.95
CA LYS A 71 6.39 -2.35 -3.00
C LYS A 71 7.59 -2.54 -2.07
N ILE A 72 7.39 -3.07 -0.87
CA ILE A 72 8.47 -3.37 0.08
C ILE A 72 9.45 -4.37 -0.53
N ASP A 73 8.95 -5.44 -1.16
CA ASP A 73 9.80 -6.46 -1.79
C ASP A 73 10.65 -5.87 -2.92
N LYS A 74 10.06 -5.04 -3.77
CA LYS A 74 10.78 -4.34 -4.84
C LYS A 74 11.86 -3.40 -4.28
N MET A 75 11.51 -2.57 -3.30
CA MET A 75 12.46 -1.64 -2.66
C MET A 75 13.61 -2.40 -1.99
N LYS A 76 13.33 -3.55 -1.37
CA LYS A 76 14.36 -4.39 -0.76
C LYS A 76 15.31 -4.97 -1.80
N ALA A 77 14.79 -5.42 -2.94
CA ALA A 77 15.63 -5.89 -4.04
C ALA A 77 16.54 -4.77 -4.59
N GLU A 78 15.99 -3.56 -4.80
CA GLU A 78 16.76 -2.39 -5.25
C GLU A 78 17.89 -2.02 -4.27
N VAL A 79 17.63 -2.11 -2.96
CA VAL A 79 18.66 -1.84 -1.93
C VAL A 79 19.76 -2.91 -1.93
N GLU A 80 19.41 -4.19 -2.07
CA GLU A 80 20.40 -5.26 -2.14
C GLU A 80 21.25 -5.16 -3.42
N GLU A 81 20.65 -4.81 -4.56
CA GLU A 81 21.37 -4.55 -5.82
C GLU A 81 22.35 -3.38 -5.67
N ALA A 82 21.90 -2.24 -5.14
CA ALA A 82 22.76 -1.09 -4.89
C ALA A 82 23.92 -1.42 -3.93
N ARG A 83 23.66 -2.27 -2.93
CA ARG A 83 24.69 -2.73 -1.98
C ARG A 83 25.71 -3.64 -2.65
N ALA A 84 25.28 -4.52 -3.55
CA ALA A 84 26.16 -5.37 -4.33
C ALA A 84 27.07 -4.54 -5.24
N ASP A 85 26.52 -3.54 -5.92
CA ASP A 85 27.27 -2.61 -6.78
C ASP A 85 28.31 -1.82 -5.98
N TYR A 86 27.92 -1.24 -4.84
CA TYR A 86 28.85 -0.54 -3.96
C TYR A 86 29.98 -1.46 -3.50
N THR A 87 29.66 -2.70 -3.13
CA THR A 87 30.66 -3.67 -2.65
C THR A 87 31.65 -4.02 -3.76
N THR A 88 31.16 -4.23 -4.98
CA THR A 88 31.98 -4.53 -6.16
C THR A 88 32.90 -3.34 -6.49
N GLN A 89 32.33 -2.14 -6.59
CA GLN A 89 33.10 -0.93 -6.90
C GLN A 89 34.14 -0.63 -5.81
N LYS A 90 33.81 -0.84 -4.54
CA LYS A 90 34.76 -0.73 -3.43
C LYS A 90 35.90 -1.74 -3.56
N ALA A 91 35.60 -2.98 -3.93
CA ALA A 91 36.62 -4.01 -4.13
C ALA A 91 37.58 -3.62 -5.27
N ASP A 92 37.07 -3.08 -6.38
CA ASP A 92 37.88 -2.60 -7.50
C ASP A 92 38.76 -1.40 -7.11
N PHE A 93 38.20 -0.45 -6.36
CA PHE A 93 38.96 0.67 -5.81
C PHE A 93 40.09 0.19 -4.90
N MET A 94 39.79 -0.71 -3.97
CA MET A 94 40.79 -1.29 -3.07
C MET A 94 41.87 -2.06 -3.83
N LYS A 95 41.51 -2.76 -4.91
CA LYS A 95 42.47 -3.45 -5.79
C LYS A 95 43.37 -2.46 -6.52
N ALA A 96 42.81 -1.41 -7.10
CA ALA A 96 43.57 -0.36 -7.77
C ALA A 96 44.54 0.35 -6.83
N GLY A 97 44.18 0.52 -5.54
CA GLY A 97 45.03 1.08 -4.51
C GLY A 97 46.12 0.16 -3.95
N LYS A 98 46.16 -1.13 -4.32
CA LYS A 98 47.21 -2.04 -3.84
C LYS A 98 48.56 -1.67 -4.42
N GLN A 99 49.59 -1.65 -3.58
CA GLN A 99 50.97 -1.36 -4.00
C GLN A 99 51.42 -2.23 -5.18
N SER A 100 51.08 -3.53 -5.19
CA SER A 100 51.42 -4.46 -6.27
C SER A 100 50.73 -4.15 -7.62
N GLU A 101 49.54 -3.56 -7.61
CA GLU A 101 48.83 -3.10 -8.81
C GLU A 101 49.34 -1.73 -9.28
N ILE A 102 49.67 -0.85 -8.35
CA ILE A 102 50.28 0.45 -8.64
C ILE A 102 51.64 0.27 -9.28
N ILE A 103 52.51 -0.60 -8.74
CA ILE A 103 53.85 -0.90 -9.28
C ILE A 103 53.76 -1.34 -10.74
N LYS A 104 52.84 -2.27 -11.07
CA LYS A 104 52.60 -2.71 -12.45
C LYS A 104 52.14 -1.58 -13.37
N ARG A 105 51.33 -0.63 -12.85
CA ARG A 105 50.88 0.54 -13.64
C ARG A 105 51.98 1.57 -13.86
N VAL A 106 52.92 1.73 -12.93
CA VAL A 106 54.01 2.73 -13.02
C VAL A 106 55.32 2.18 -13.60
N GLU A 107 55.42 0.86 -13.79
CA GLU A 107 56.54 0.18 -14.47
C GLU A 107 56.89 0.79 -15.84
N PRO A 108 55.95 1.08 -16.76
CA PRO A 108 56.27 1.75 -18.03
C PRO A 108 56.77 3.19 -17.87
N MET A 109 56.60 3.81 -16.70
CA MET A 109 57.16 5.13 -16.38
C MET A 109 58.58 5.04 -15.80
N GLY A 110 59.16 3.83 -15.67
CA GLY A 110 60.50 3.60 -15.16
C GLY A 110 60.63 3.72 -13.64
N LEU A 111 59.52 3.81 -12.91
CA LEU A 111 59.51 3.95 -11.45
C LEU A 111 59.63 2.57 -10.79
N GLN A 112 60.56 2.43 -9.84
CA GLN A 112 60.81 1.18 -9.10
C GLN A 112 60.55 1.34 -7.61
N GLU A 113 60.10 0.25 -6.98
CA GLU A 113 59.88 0.20 -5.54
C GLU A 113 61.22 0.27 -4.78
N ASN A 114 61.31 1.21 -3.84
CA ASN A 114 62.47 1.32 -2.97
C ASN A 114 62.43 0.22 -1.90
N LYS A 115 63.16 -0.87 -2.14
CA LYS A 115 63.21 -2.05 -1.24
C LYS A 115 64.08 -1.85 -0.01
N THR A 116 64.92 -0.81 0.01
CA THR A 116 65.77 -0.48 1.14
C THR A 116 65.09 0.57 2.02
N PRO A 117 64.99 0.34 3.33
CA PRO A 117 64.44 1.34 4.24
C PRO A 117 65.29 2.63 4.19
N PRO A 118 64.66 3.82 4.20
CA PRO A 118 65.38 5.09 4.12
C PRO A 118 66.28 5.28 5.33
N THR A 119 67.51 5.74 5.09
CA THR A 119 68.49 6.02 6.13
C THR A 119 68.03 7.21 6.97
N LYS A 120 67.77 6.99 8.26
CA LYS A 120 67.49 8.07 9.21
C LYS A 120 68.77 8.86 9.46
N ILE A 121 68.83 10.09 8.98
CA ILE A 121 69.93 11.01 9.29
C ILE A 121 69.71 11.50 10.72
N VAL A 122 70.57 11.06 11.64
CA VAL A 122 70.58 11.57 13.02
C VAL A 122 71.71 12.60 13.10
N VAL A 123 71.35 13.87 13.30
CA VAL A 123 72.34 14.92 13.54
C VAL A 123 72.79 14.79 14.99
N SER A 124 74.03 14.33 15.19
CA SER A 124 74.69 14.44 16.50
C SER A 124 75.15 15.88 16.68
N GLU A 125 74.60 16.55 17.69
CA GLU A 125 75.13 17.82 18.22
C GLU A 125 76.52 17.61 18.84
#